data_AF-A0A655IA77-F1
#
_entry.id   AF-A0A655IA77-F1
#
_cell.length_a   1.000
_cell.length_b   1.000
_cell.length_c   1.000
_cell.angle_alpha   90.00
_cell.angle_beta   90.00
_cell.angle_gamma   90.00
#
_symmetry.space_group_name_H-M   'P 1'
#
loop_
_entity.id
_entity.type
_entity.pdbx_description
1 polymer ?
#
loop_
_entity_poly.entity_id
_entity_poly.type
_entity_poly.pdbx_seq_one_letter_code
_entity_poly.pdbx_strand_id
1 'polypeptide(L)'
;MPRLGLDFNAQRRAVLDNHVEETLRLAADVHAGLAQQPQFVIWPENSSDIDPFVNPDAGQRISAAAEAIGAPILIGTLMDVPGRPRENPEWTNTAIVWNPGTGPADRHDKAIVQPFGEYLPMPWLFRHLSGYADRAGHFVPGNGTGVVRIAGVPVGVATCWEVIFDRAPRKSILGGAQLLTVPSNNATFNKTMSEQQLAFAKVRAVEHDRYVVVAGTTGISAVIAPDGGELIRTDFFQPAYLDSQVRLKTRLTPATRWGPILQWILVGVAAAVVLVAMRQNGWFPRPRRSEPKGENDDSDAPPGRSEASGPPALSESDDELIQPEQGGRHSSGFGRHRATSRSYMTTGQPAPPAPGNRPSQRVLVIIPTFNERENLPVIHRRLTQACPAVHVLVVDDSSPDGTGQLADELAQADPGRTHVMHRTAKNGLGAAYLAGFAWGLSREYSVLVEMDADGSHAPEQLQRLLDAVDAGADLAIGSRYVAGGTVRNWPWRRLVLSKTANTYSRLALGIGIHDITAGYRAYRREALEAIDLDGVDSKGYCFQIDLTWRTVSNGFVVTEVPITFTERELGVSKMSGSNIREALVKVARWGIEGRLSRSDHARARPDIARPGAGGSRVSRADVTE
;
A
#
# COMPACT_ATOMS: atom_id res chain seq x y z
N MET A 1 18.38 23.64 21.30
CA MET A 1 18.61 22.25 20.86
C MET A 1 20.08 21.98 20.69
N PRO A 2 20.61 20.92 21.32
CA PRO A 2 22.02 20.58 21.19
C PRO A 2 22.38 20.25 19.73
N ARG A 3 23.51 20.77 19.26
CA ARG A 3 24.17 20.43 18.00
C ARG A 3 25.42 19.62 18.33
N LEU A 4 25.72 18.59 17.54
CA LEU A 4 26.95 17.80 17.69
C LEU A 4 28.19 18.72 17.54
N GLY A 5 29.13 18.66 18.48
CA GLY A 5 30.34 19.50 18.51
C GLY A 5 31.00 19.54 19.90
N LEU A 6 32.09 20.30 20.06
CA LEU A 6 32.82 20.47 21.33
C LEU A 6 31.94 21.03 22.47
N ASP A 7 30.88 21.76 22.13
CA ASP A 7 29.93 22.35 23.09
C ASP A 7 28.73 21.44 23.44
N PHE A 8 28.70 20.19 22.95
CA PHE A 8 27.53 19.30 23.09
C PHE A 8 27.10 19.07 24.54
N ASN A 9 28.05 18.80 25.44
CA ASN A 9 27.74 18.64 26.87
C ASN A 9 27.32 19.95 27.54
N ALA A 10 27.93 21.09 27.14
CA ALA A 10 27.52 22.41 27.61
C ALA A 10 26.09 22.76 27.16
N GLN A 11 25.69 22.34 25.96
CA GLN A 11 24.33 22.53 25.44
C GLN A 11 23.30 21.61 26.10
N ARG A 12 23.66 20.35 26.42
CA ARG A 12 22.81 19.44 27.22
C ARG A 12 22.59 20.00 28.63
N ARG A 13 23.64 20.57 29.22
CA ARG A 13 23.58 21.24 30.53
C ARG A 13 22.68 22.47 30.50
N ALA A 14 22.76 23.28 29.45
CA ALA A 14 21.94 24.49 29.31
C ALA A 14 20.43 24.22 29.33
N VAL A 15 19.96 23.09 28.77
CA VAL A 15 18.53 22.73 28.81
C VAL A 15 18.07 22.50 30.25
N LEU A 16 18.85 21.74 31.03
CA LEU A 16 18.59 21.54 32.45
C LEU A 16 18.60 22.86 33.22
N ASP A 17 19.60 23.71 32.97
CA ASP A 17 19.73 24.97 33.68
C ASP A 17 18.54 25.89 33.43
N ASN A 18 18.03 25.97 32.20
CA ASN A 18 16.84 26.75 31.87
C ASN A 18 15.59 26.26 32.64
N HIS A 19 15.38 24.94 32.73
CA HIS A 19 14.23 24.39 33.47
C HIS A 19 14.35 24.61 34.99
N VAL A 20 15.57 24.53 35.53
CA VAL A 20 15.86 24.90 36.91
C VAL A 20 15.55 26.39 37.14
N GLU A 21 16.04 27.28 36.29
CA GLU A 21 15.83 28.72 36.42
C GLU A 21 14.35 29.12 36.35
N GLU A 22 13.57 28.58 35.40
CA GLU A 22 12.12 28.81 35.34
C GLU A 22 11.39 28.25 36.58
N THR A 23 11.86 27.14 37.15
CA THR A 23 11.29 26.61 38.40
C THR A 23 11.65 27.47 39.61
N LEU A 24 12.87 28.02 39.67
CA LEU A 24 13.27 28.98 40.70
C LEU A 24 12.46 30.28 40.58
N ARG A 25 12.15 30.72 39.36
CA ARG A 25 11.25 31.84 39.11
C ARG A 25 9.84 31.56 39.61
N LEU A 26 9.27 30.39 39.28
CA LEU A 26 7.98 29.97 39.82
C LEU A 26 8.01 29.95 41.36
N ALA A 27 9.08 29.44 41.97
CA ALA A 27 9.23 29.46 43.42
C ALA A 27 9.24 30.89 43.98
N ALA A 28 9.97 31.82 43.36
CA ALA A 28 9.96 33.22 43.76
C ALA A 28 8.56 33.86 43.63
N ASP A 29 7.84 33.56 42.56
CA ASP A 29 6.47 34.04 42.33
C ASP A 29 5.50 33.46 43.38
N VAL A 30 5.67 32.21 43.81
CA VAL A 30 4.91 31.61 44.93
C VAL A 30 5.22 32.31 46.26
N HIS A 31 6.50 32.53 46.58
CA HIS A 31 6.90 33.24 47.80
C HIS A 31 6.40 34.69 47.83
N ALA A 32 6.33 35.35 46.68
CA ALA A 32 5.80 36.69 46.52
C ALA A 32 4.26 36.74 46.51
N GLY A 33 3.56 35.60 46.49
CA GLY A 33 2.11 35.51 46.40
C GLY A 33 1.53 35.81 45.01
N LEU A 34 2.37 35.81 43.97
CA LEU A 34 1.99 36.02 42.56
C LEU A 34 1.51 34.73 41.88
N ALA A 35 1.93 33.56 42.39
CA ALA A 35 1.50 32.24 41.94
C ALA A 35 1.03 31.37 43.13
N GLN A 36 0.21 30.35 42.87
CA GLN A 36 -0.21 29.42 43.92
C GLN A 36 0.81 28.32 44.12
N GLN A 37 0.93 27.80 45.36
CA GLN A 37 1.78 26.65 45.66
C GLN A 37 1.34 25.42 44.85
N PRO A 38 2.15 24.90 43.92
CA PRO A 38 1.79 23.70 43.16
C PRO A 38 1.90 22.45 44.04
N GLN A 39 1.05 21.45 43.77
CA GLN A 39 1.18 20.11 44.38
C GLN A 39 2.37 19.35 43.81
N PHE A 40 2.70 19.58 42.53
CA PHE A 40 3.88 19.07 41.84
C PHE A 40 4.11 19.85 40.54
N VAL A 41 5.32 19.73 39.99
CA VAL A 41 5.75 20.37 38.74
C VAL A 41 6.06 19.27 37.70
N ILE A 42 5.80 19.55 36.42
CA ILE A 42 6.11 18.64 35.32
C ILE A 42 7.05 19.36 34.35
N TRP A 43 8.22 18.77 34.11
CA TRP A 43 9.15 19.21 33.08
C TRP A 43 8.98 18.41 31.78
N PRO A 44 9.43 18.96 30.63
CA PRO A 44 9.43 18.25 29.36
C PRO A 44 10.33 16.99 29.32
N GLU A 45 10.16 16.20 28.25
CA GLU A 45 11.11 15.13 27.90
C GLU A 45 12.51 15.72 27.68
N ASN A 46 13.56 14.99 28.05
CA ASN A 46 14.95 15.46 27.96
C ASN A 46 15.22 16.78 28.69
N SER A 47 14.41 17.14 29.69
CA SER A 47 14.68 18.30 30.56
C SER A 47 16.04 18.23 31.24
N SER A 48 16.52 17.01 31.52
CA SER A 48 17.91 16.72 31.84
C SER A 48 18.44 15.71 30.84
N ASP A 49 19.13 16.18 29.81
CA ASP A 49 19.80 15.27 28.90
C ASP A 49 20.97 14.53 29.59
N ILE A 50 21.43 14.99 30.75
CA ILE A 50 22.50 14.41 31.55
C ILE A 50 21.88 13.51 32.62
N ASP A 51 22.35 12.27 32.74
CA ASP A 51 21.87 11.33 33.77
C ASP A 51 22.20 11.87 35.18
N PRO A 52 21.18 12.20 36.01
CA PRO A 52 21.39 12.81 37.32
C PRO A 52 21.88 11.82 38.38
N PHE A 53 21.84 10.51 38.14
CA PHE A 53 22.42 9.50 39.03
C PHE A 53 23.92 9.34 38.80
N VAL A 54 24.37 9.56 37.56
CA VAL A 54 25.78 9.47 37.18
C VAL A 54 26.49 10.81 37.39
N ASN A 55 25.78 11.94 37.25
CA ASN A 55 26.35 13.29 37.32
C ASN A 55 25.77 14.04 38.54
N PRO A 56 26.53 14.13 39.66
CA PRO A 56 26.03 14.71 40.91
C PRO A 56 25.61 16.18 40.80
N ASP A 57 26.23 16.96 39.91
CA ASP A 57 25.89 18.36 39.66
C ASP A 57 24.49 18.52 39.05
N ALA A 58 24.07 17.59 38.18
CA ALA A 58 22.72 17.55 37.63
C ALA A 58 21.71 17.23 38.72
N GLY A 59 21.97 16.17 39.51
CA GLY A 59 21.14 15.80 40.66
C GLY A 59 20.99 16.94 41.68
N GLN A 60 22.08 17.62 42.04
CA GLN A 60 22.05 18.76 42.98
C GLN A 60 21.20 19.92 42.48
N ARG A 61 21.28 20.25 41.19
CA ARG A 61 20.50 21.34 40.59
C ARG A 61 19.00 21.01 40.53
N ILE A 62 18.65 19.76 40.27
CA ILE A 62 17.26 19.28 40.34
C ILE A 62 16.76 19.31 41.78
N SER A 63 17.55 18.82 42.75
CA SER A 63 17.21 18.90 44.17
C SER A 63 16.99 20.34 44.63
N ALA A 64 17.87 21.27 44.25
CA ALA A 64 17.73 22.68 44.59
C ALA A 64 16.43 23.29 44.01
N ALA A 65 16.06 22.93 42.77
CA ALA A 65 14.80 23.36 42.18
C ALA A 65 13.59 22.80 42.95
N ALA A 66 13.60 21.49 43.28
CA ALA A 66 12.53 20.83 44.02
C ALA A 66 12.38 21.39 45.45
N GLU A 67 13.49 21.66 46.13
CA GLU A 67 13.53 22.29 47.45
C GLU A 67 13.01 23.73 47.41
N ALA A 68 13.44 24.52 46.42
CA ALA A 68 13.00 25.91 46.28
C ALA A 68 11.48 26.04 46.04
N ILE A 69 10.91 25.19 45.18
CA ILE A 69 9.45 25.17 44.94
C ILE A 69 8.68 24.44 46.05
N GLY A 70 9.35 23.63 46.87
CA GLY A 70 8.73 22.85 47.95
C GLY A 70 7.76 21.77 47.46
N ALA A 71 7.89 21.30 46.21
CA ALA A 71 6.99 20.33 45.59
C ALA A 71 7.76 19.32 44.72
N PRO A 72 7.27 18.06 44.57
CA PRO A 72 7.89 17.09 43.69
C PRO A 72 7.90 17.54 42.22
N ILE A 73 8.95 17.18 41.49
CA ILE A 73 9.12 17.50 40.07
C ILE A 73 9.20 16.21 39.26
N LEU A 74 8.37 16.07 38.21
CA LEU A 74 8.58 15.05 37.19
C LEU A 74 9.59 15.56 36.18
N ILE A 75 10.75 14.93 36.10
CA ILE A 75 11.82 15.27 35.15
C ILE A 75 11.93 14.23 34.04
N GLY A 76 12.20 14.66 32.81
CA GLY A 76 12.61 13.77 31.71
C GLY A 76 14.14 13.68 31.64
N THR A 77 14.70 12.48 31.64
CA THR A 77 16.14 12.20 31.52
C THR A 77 16.45 11.00 30.65
N LEU A 78 17.71 10.89 30.21
CA LEU A 78 18.24 9.69 29.60
C LEU A 78 19.03 8.89 30.65
N MET A 79 18.82 7.57 30.69
CA MET A 79 19.54 6.68 31.59
C MET A 79 20.22 5.55 30.83
N ASP A 80 21.41 5.16 31.30
CA ASP A 80 22.09 3.94 30.82
C ASP A 80 21.37 2.68 31.34
N VAL A 81 21.29 1.65 30.49
CA VAL A 81 20.70 0.36 30.86
C VAL A 81 21.76 -0.49 31.56
N PRO A 82 21.58 -0.84 32.85
CA PRO A 82 22.60 -1.57 33.60
C PRO A 82 22.96 -2.92 32.98
N GLY A 83 24.25 -3.27 33.05
CA GLY A 83 24.75 -4.58 32.62
C GLY A 83 25.02 -4.73 31.12
N ARG A 84 25.01 -3.63 30.36
CA ARG A 84 25.38 -3.65 28.93
C ARG A 84 26.88 -3.43 28.70
N PRO A 85 27.48 -4.07 27.67
CA PRO A 85 28.88 -3.84 27.32
C PRO A 85 29.12 -2.38 26.93
N ARG A 86 30.24 -1.80 27.37
CA ARG A 86 30.63 -0.42 27.03
C ARG A 86 30.78 -0.17 25.53
N GLU A 87 30.99 -1.22 24.75
CA GLU A 87 31.14 -1.18 23.29
C GLU A 87 29.79 -1.01 22.57
N ASN A 88 28.68 -1.35 23.23
CA ASN A 88 27.33 -1.20 22.69
C ASN A 88 26.35 -0.77 23.80
N PRO A 89 26.49 0.48 24.30
CA PRO A 89 25.61 1.00 25.34
C PRO A 89 24.17 1.09 24.82
N GLU A 90 23.22 0.80 25.70
CA GLU A 90 21.80 0.99 25.44
C GLU A 90 21.26 2.00 26.44
N TRP A 91 20.35 2.85 25.99
CA TRP A 91 19.74 3.87 26.84
C TRP A 91 18.23 3.67 26.97
N THR A 92 17.66 4.26 28.01
CA THR A 92 16.22 4.42 28.12
C THR A 92 15.88 5.90 28.30
N ASN A 93 14.72 6.27 27.80
CA ASN A 93 14.16 7.62 27.91
C ASN A 93 13.15 7.59 29.06
N THR A 94 13.46 8.28 30.14
CA THR A 94 12.84 8.06 31.45
C THR A 94 12.24 9.34 32.01
N ALA A 95 11.00 9.23 32.50
CA ALA A 95 10.39 10.24 33.36
C ALA A 95 10.54 9.81 34.84
N ILE A 96 11.10 10.66 35.69
CA ILE A 96 11.41 10.35 37.10
C ILE A 96 10.81 11.41 38.01
N VAL A 97 10.17 10.98 39.09
CA VAL A 97 9.70 11.86 40.15
C VAL A 97 10.86 12.21 41.07
N TRP A 98 11.10 13.49 41.31
CA TRP A 98 12.11 14.00 42.22
C TRP A 98 11.44 14.76 43.35
N ASN A 99 11.48 14.21 44.55
CA ASN A 99 10.87 14.78 45.74
C ASN A 99 11.83 15.77 46.43
N PRO A 100 11.32 16.88 47.00
CA PRO A 100 12.12 17.75 47.85
C PRO A 100 12.67 16.97 49.06
N GLY A 101 13.94 17.19 49.39
CA GLY A 101 14.64 16.59 50.53
C GLY A 101 14.95 15.08 50.45
N THR A 102 14.16 14.29 49.70
CA THR A 102 14.36 12.83 49.57
C THR A 102 14.91 12.40 48.21
N GLY A 103 14.79 13.25 47.18
CA GLY A 103 15.35 13.01 45.85
C GLY A 103 14.50 12.06 45.00
N PRO A 104 15.12 11.23 44.14
CA PRO A 104 14.42 10.44 43.13
C PRO A 104 13.51 9.36 43.74
N ALA A 105 12.33 9.16 43.13
CA ALA A 105 11.29 8.24 43.57
C ALA A 105 10.74 7.40 42.40
N ASP A 106 9.42 7.42 42.15
CA ASP A 106 8.79 6.67 41.06
C ASP A 106 9.36 7.07 39.69
N ARG A 107 9.43 6.09 38.78
CA ARG A 107 9.93 6.31 37.42
C ARG A 107 9.13 5.56 36.37
N HIS A 108 9.11 6.09 35.15
CA HIS A 108 8.57 5.44 33.97
C HIS A 108 9.53 5.55 32.79
N ASP A 109 9.89 4.39 32.22
CA ASP A 109 10.67 4.28 31.00
C ASP A 109 9.74 4.18 29.79
N LYS A 110 10.00 5.00 28.77
CA LYS A 110 9.24 5.10 27.51
C LYS A 110 9.08 3.72 26.87
N ALA A 111 7.84 3.31 26.61
CA ALA A 111 7.52 1.97 26.12
C ALA A 111 7.48 1.88 24.59
N ILE A 112 7.17 2.97 23.89
CA ILE A 112 7.15 3.02 22.42
C ILE A 112 8.28 3.92 21.91
N VAL A 113 9.41 3.31 21.59
CA VAL A 113 10.59 4.00 21.05
C VAL A 113 10.40 4.41 19.58
N GLN A 114 10.91 5.59 19.24
CA GLN A 114 10.78 6.21 17.93
C GLN A 114 11.80 5.63 16.93
N PRO A 115 11.36 5.09 15.78
CA PRO A 115 12.28 4.62 14.75
C PRO A 115 13.06 5.78 14.11
N PHE A 116 14.30 5.50 13.69
CA PHE A 116 15.25 6.42 13.06
C PHE A 116 15.76 7.59 13.93
N GLY A 117 15.13 7.85 15.08
CA GLY A 117 15.63 8.78 16.09
C GLY A 117 16.23 8.04 17.29
N GLU A 118 15.41 7.24 17.97
CA GLU A 118 15.78 6.51 19.19
C GLU A 118 16.35 5.11 18.90
N TYR A 119 16.02 4.50 17.77
CA TYR A 119 16.69 3.29 17.31
C TYR A 119 16.75 3.22 15.80
N LEU A 120 17.73 2.49 15.25
CA LEU A 120 17.81 2.23 13.81
C LEU A 120 17.08 0.92 13.45
N PRO A 121 15.94 0.95 12.73
CA PRO A 121 15.34 -0.27 12.20
C PRO A 121 16.26 -0.89 11.16
N MET A 122 16.36 -2.22 11.10
CA MET A 122 17.18 -2.96 10.11
C MET A 122 18.56 -2.32 9.86
N PRO A 123 19.45 -2.21 10.88
CA PRO A 123 20.73 -1.52 10.75
C PRO A 123 21.58 -1.99 9.57
N TRP A 124 21.55 -3.30 9.29
CA TRP A 124 22.25 -3.92 8.16
C TRP A 124 21.86 -3.32 6.81
N LEU A 125 20.64 -2.79 6.65
CA LEU A 125 20.18 -2.19 5.41
C LEU A 125 20.48 -0.70 5.38
N PHE A 126 20.04 0.04 6.42
CA PHE A 126 20.07 1.50 6.37
C PHE A 126 21.47 2.10 6.51
N ARG A 127 22.40 1.40 7.17
CA ARG A 127 23.83 1.80 7.18
C ARG A 127 24.45 1.85 5.78
N HIS A 128 24.00 0.99 4.87
CA HIS A 128 24.47 0.98 3.48
C HIS A 128 23.78 2.05 2.61
N LEU A 129 22.64 2.58 3.04
CA LEU A 129 21.84 3.54 2.26
C LEU A 129 22.13 5.00 2.63
N SER A 130 22.61 5.27 3.85
CA SER A 130 22.82 6.63 4.33
C SER A 130 23.91 6.69 5.41
N GLY A 131 24.87 7.61 5.23
CA GLY A 131 25.85 7.93 6.26
C GLY A 131 25.26 8.58 7.51
N TYR A 132 23.97 8.94 7.50
CA TYR A 132 23.25 9.42 8.69
C TYR A 132 22.69 8.28 9.55
N ALA A 133 22.70 7.03 9.09
CA ALA A 133 22.11 5.91 9.80
C ALA A 133 22.73 5.70 11.20
N ASP A 134 24.02 5.95 11.34
CA ASP A 134 24.73 5.83 12.62
C ASP A 134 24.46 6.98 13.60
N ARG A 135 23.64 7.97 13.22
CA ARG A 135 23.17 9.02 14.15
C ARG A 135 21.94 8.61 14.96
N ALA A 136 21.27 7.52 14.60
CA ALA A 136 20.17 7.01 15.41
C ALA A 136 20.71 6.47 16.74
N GLY A 137 19.96 6.69 17.82
CA GLY A 137 20.32 6.19 19.14
C GLY A 137 20.21 4.66 19.26
N HIS A 138 20.53 4.15 20.45
CA HIS A 138 20.35 2.76 20.84
C HIS A 138 19.43 2.67 22.06
N PHE A 139 18.21 3.18 21.92
CA PHE A 139 17.23 3.18 22.98
C PHE A 139 16.40 1.90 23.01
N VAL A 140 16.10 1.42 24.22
CA VAL A 140 15.27 0.23 24.46
C VAL A 140 13.92 0.59 25.08
N PRO A 141 12.85 -0.14 24.75
CA PRO A 141 11.52 0.13 25.29
C PRO A 141 11.41 -0.33 26.75
N GLY A 142 10.76 0.50 27.58
CA GLY A 142 10.34 0.16 28.93
C GLY A 142 9.13 -0.80 28.97
N ASN A 143 8.98 -1.51 30.08
CA ASN A 143 7.88 -2.49 30.28
C ASN A 143 6.86 -2.08 31.36
N GLY A 144 7.01 -0.90 31.97
CA GLY A 144 6.19 -0.42 33.07
C GLY A 144 4.71 -0.15 32.71
N THR A 145 3.90 0.17 33.72
CA THR A 145 2.46 0.45 33.57
C THR A 145 2.15 1.78 32.88
N GLY A 146 3.16 2.65 32.71
CA GLY A 146 2.95 4.02 32.26
C GLY A 146 2.45 4.96 33.35
N VAL A 147 2.52 4.57 34.63
CA VAL A 147 2.05 5.36 35.76
C VAL A 147 3.20 5.66 36.71
N VAL A 148 3.29 6.90 37.16
CA VAL A 148 4.15 7.35 38.27
C VAL A 148 3.28 7.99 39.35
N ARG A 149 3.66 7.87 40.61
CA ARG A 149 2.99 8.57 41.72
C ARG A 149 3.73 9.85 42.07
N ILE A 150 3.07 10.99 41.88
CA ILE A 150 3.60 12.32 42.19
C ILE A 150 2.75 12.93 43.30
N ALA A 151 3.34 13.20 44.46
CA ALA A 151 2.61 13.68 45.65
C ALA A 151 1.36 12.81 45.97
N GLY A 152 1.45 11.48 45.77
CA GLY A 152 0.35 10.54 45.97
C GLY A 152 -0.66 10.45 44.82
N VAL A 153 -0.59 11.32 43.82
CA VAL A 153 -1.45 11.30 42.63
C VAL A 153 -0.87 10.34 41.59
N PRO A 154 -1.64 9.32 41.12
CA PRO A 154 -1.22 8.48 40.02
C PRO A 154 -1.34 9.24 38.70
N VAL A 155 -0.21 9.55 38.08
CA VAL A 155 -0.10 10.30 36.82
C VAL A 155 0.35 9.35 35.71
N GLY A 156 -0.41 9.31 34.62
CA GLY A 156 -0.08 8.52 33.45
C GLY A 156 0.86 9.29 32.53
N VAL A 157 2.02 8.72 32.21
CA VAL A 157 3.04 9.33 31.36
C VAL A 157 2.98 8.71 29.97
N ALA A 158 2.86 9.55 28.94
CA ALA A 158 2.97 9.15 27.54
C ALA A 158 3.97 10.08 26.85
N THR A 159 5.24 9.70 26.86
CA THR A 159 6.33 10.57 26.46
C THR A 159 6.34 10.81 24.94
N CYS A 160 6.24 12.06 24.53
CA CYS A 160 6.43 12.54 23.16
C CYS A 160 5.63 11.78 22.08
N TRP A 161 6.27 10.83 21.41
CA TRP A 161 5.70 9.98 20.35
C TRP A 161 4.58 9.06 20.86
N GLU A 162 4.59 8.69 22.14
CA GLU A 162 3.66 7.73 22.72
C GLU A 162 2.20 8.21 22.71
N VAL A 163 1.96 9.53 22.78
CA VAL A 163 0.60 10.12 22.78
C VAL A 163 -0.21 9.76 21.52
N ILE A 164 0.49 9.48 20.41
CA ILE A 164 -0.13 9.11 19.14
C ILE A 164 -0.76 7.72 19.24
N PHE A 165 -0.21 6.83 20.05
CA PHE A 165 -0.66 5.45 20.18
C PHE A 165 -1.62 5.33 21.35
N ASP A 166 -2.91 5.14 21.05
CA ASP A 166 -3.98 5.01 22.04
C ASP A 166 -3.65 4.00 23.16
N ARG A 167 -2.92 2.92 22.83
CA ARG A 167 -2.50 1.89 23.78
C ARG A 167 -1.67 2.42 24.96
N ALA A 168 -0.85 3.45 24.79
CA ALA A 168 0.04 3.93 25.85
C ALA A 168 -0.74 4.72 26.94
N PRO A 169 -1.49 5.79 26.61
CA PRO A 169 -2.39 6.43 27.57
C PRO A 169 -3.45 5.47 28.12
N ARG A 170 -4.02 4.59 27.30
CA ARG A 170 -4.98 3.58 27.78
C ARG A 170 -4.38 2.68 28.86
N LYS A 171 -3.14 2.20 28.67
CA LYS A 171 -2.44 1.34 29.64
C LYS A 171 -2.27 2.04 30.98
N SER A 172 -1.86 3.31 30.98
CA SER A 172 -1.67 4.07 32.22
C SER A 172 -3.00 4.34 32.94
N ILE A 173 -4.06 4.65 32.20
CA ILE A 173 -5.41 4.85 32.76
C ILE A 173 -5.98 3.56 33.36
N LEU A 174 -5.79 2.42 32.69
CA LEU A 174 -6.13 1.11 33.26
C LEU A 174 -5.26 0.77 34.48
N GLY A 175 -4.03 1.29 34.53
CA GLY A 175 -3.13 1.25 35.69
C GLY A 175 -3.51 2.21 36.82
N GLY A 176 -4.62 2.94 36.71
CA GLY A 176 -5.16 3.80 37.77
C GLY A 176 -4.82 5.29 37.64
N ALA A 177 -4.20 5.72 36.54
CA ALA A 177 -3.88 7.14 36.34
C ALA A 177 -5.12 8.05 36.36
N GLN A 178 -5.00 9.13 37.12
CA GLN A 178 -6.05 10.13 37.35
C GLN A 178 -5.84 11.42 36.55
N LEU A 179 -4.62 11.62 36.06
CA LEU A 179 -4.15 12.70 35.22
C LEU A 179 -3.24 12.09 34.14
N LEU A 180 -3.19 12.67 32.95
CA LEU A 180 -2.20 12.32 31.93
C LEU A 180 -1.18 13.44 31.77
N THR A 181 0.05 13.07 31.48
CA THR A 181 1.11 13.98 31.07
C THR A 181 1.79 13.49 29.80
N VAL A 182 2.16 14.43 28.94
CA VAL A 182 2.85 14.22 27.67
C VAL A 182 4.12 15.09 27.65
N PRO A 183 5.17 14.70 28.39
CA PRO A 183 6.47 15.35 28.30
C PRO A 183 7.01 15.16 26.88
N SER A 184 7.44 16.24 26.22
CA SER A 184 7.84 16.21 24.81
C SER A 184 9.07 17.06 24.51
N ASN A 185 10.03 16.47 23.80
CA ASN A 185 11.17 17.17 23.27
C ASN A 185 10.91 17.54 21.80
N ASN A 186 10.33 18.72 21.59
CA ASN A 186 9.92 19.19 20.25
C ASN A 186 11.03 19.93 19.48
N ALA A 187 12.28 19.65 19.81
CA ALA A 187 13.49 20.16 19.20
C ALA A 187 13.48 20.37 17.70
N THR A 188 13.02 19.33 17.03
CA THR A 188 13.12 19.12 15.61
C THR A 188 11.79 19.42 14.93
N PHE A 189 10.78 19.87 15.70
CA PHE A 189 9.45 20.12 15.21
C PHE A 189 9.37 21.59 14.79
N ASN A 190 8.67 21.83 13.68
CA ASN A 190 8.16 23.17 13.42
C ASN A 190 6.83 23.37 14.16
N LYS A 191 6.31 24.61 14.12
CA LYS A 191 5.06 24.98 14.78
C LYS A 191 3.90 24.03 14.43
N THR A 192 3.74 23.72 13.14
CA THR A 192 2.66 22.84 12.67
C THR A 192 2.78 21.42 13.22
N MET A 193 3.98 20.87 13.32
CA MET A 193 4.22 19.56 13.93
C MET A 193 3.89 19.58 15.43
N SER A 194 4.23 20.66 16.14
CA SER A 194 3.83 20.84 17.55
C SER A 194 2.32 20.96 17.72
N GLU A 195 1.62 21.68 16.83
CA GLU A 195 0.14 21.75 16.84
C GLU A 195 -0.51 20.39 16.58
N GLN A 196 0.06 19.59 15.66
CA GLN A 196 -0.40 18.23 15.40
C GLN A 196 -0.22 17.31 16.62
N GLN A 197 0.93 17.38 17.30
CA GLN A 197 1.14 16.62 18.53
C GLN A 197 0.14 17.01 19.62
N LEU A 198 -0.10 18.31 19.78
CA LEU A 198 -1.09 18.83 20.72
C LEU A 198 -2.50 18.32 20.38
N ALA A 199 -2.85 18.23 19.09
CA ALA A 199 -4.13 17.66 18.66
C ALA A 199 -4.29 16.18 19.09
N PHE A 200 -3.23 15.38 19.04
CA PHE A 200 -3.28 14.01 19.59
C PHE A 200 -3.54 14.02 21.10
N ALA A 201 -2.87 14.90 21.86
CA ALA A 201 -3.11 15.03 23.29
C ALA A 201 -4.57 15.41 23.61
N LYS A 202 -5.20 16.28 22.81
CA LYS A 202 -6.63 16.61 22.93
C LYS A 202 -7.53 15.41 22.72
N VAL A 203 -7.25 14.61 21.69
CA VAL A 203 -8.01 13.37 21.45
C VAL A 203 -7.87 12.42 22.65
N ARG A 204 -6.69 12.31 23.27
CA ARG A 204 -6.49 11.47 24.46
C ARG A 204 -7.23 11.99 25.69
N ALA A 205 -7.33 13.31 25.85
CA ALA A 205 -8.11 13.93 26.92
C ALA A 205 -9.59 13.52 26.84
N VAL A 206 -10.17 13.63 25.64
CA VAL A 206 -11.55 13.23 25.33
C VAL A 206 -11.74 11.73 25.45
N GLU A 207 -10.84 10.93 24.86
CA GLU A 207 -10.96 9.48 24.83
C GLU A 207 -11.01 8.89 26.25
N HIS A 208 -10.21 9.42 27.17
CA HIS A 208 -10.03 8.86 28.51
C HIS A 208 -10.79 9.60 29.62
N ASP A 209 -11.48 10.70 29.30
CA ASP A 209 -12.10 11.60 30.29
C ASP A 209 -11.07 12.03 31.35
N ARG A 210 -9.96 12.61 30.88
CA ARG A 210 -8.81 13.00 31.70
C ARG A 210 -8.30 14.37 31.29
N TYR A 211 -7.80 15.11 32.27
CA TYR A 211 -6.95 16.26 31.98
C TYR A 211 -5.62 15.74 31.44
N VAL A 212 -5.04 16.48 30.50
CA VAL A 212 -3.74 16.16 29.90
C VAL A 212 -2.83 17.38 30.02
N VAL A 213 -1.66 17.22 30.64
CA VAL A 213 -0.62 18.23 30.71
C VAL A 213 0.42 17.94 29.64
N VAL A 214 0.59 18.84 28.67
CA VAL A 214 1.62 18.75 27.64
C VAL A 214 2.74 19.71 28.02
N ALA A 215 3.94 19.18 28.26
CA ALA A 215 5.12 19.96 28.59
C ALA A 215 6.15 19.81 27.46
N GLY A 216 6.35 20.88 26.68
CA GLY A 216 7.26 20.91 25.53
C GLY A 216 8.55 21.69 25.82
N THR A 217 9.71 21.18 25.39
CA THR A 217 11.00 21.89 25.56
C THR A 217 11.09 23.17 24.71
N THR A 218 10.56 23.14 23.49
CA THR A 218 10.50 24.27 22.55
C THR A 218 9.16 24.36 21.82
N GLY A 219 8.33 23.31 21.94
CA GLY A 219 7.00 23.22 21.37
C GLY A 219 5.96 23.95 22.20
N ILE A 220 4.69 23.75 21.85
CA ILE A 220 3.56 24.30 22.59
C ILE A 220 3.36 23.47 23.87
N SER A 221 3.40 24.13 25.02
CA SER A 221 2.95 23.54 26.29
C SER A 221 1.51 23.93 26.54
N ALA A 222 0.72 23.03 27.14
CA ALA A 222 -0.71 23.28 27.38
C ALA A 222 -1.28 22.39 28.48
N VAL A 223 -2.37 22.87 29.11
CA VAL A 223 -3.24 22.06 29.95
C VAL A 223 -4.57 21.86 29.22
N ILE A 224 -4.94 20.61 28.99
CA ILE A 224 -6.11 20.24 28.19
C ILE A 224 -7.16 19.62 29.09
N ALA A 225 -8.39 20.10 28.97
CA ALA A 225 -9.55 19.59 29.69
C ALA A 225 -10.12 18.30 29.05
N PRO A 226 -10.92 17.50 29.79
CA PRO A 226 -11.50 16.25 29.29
C PRO A 226 -12.44 16.40 28.09
N ASP A 227 -12.86 17.61 27.74
CA ASP A 227 -13.64 17.90 26.52
C ASP A 227 -12.76 18.24 25.31
N GLY A 228 -11.43 18.24 25.48
CA GLY A 228 -10.44 18.58 24.45
C GLY A 228 -10.13 20.08 24.36
N GLY A 229 -10.76 20.92 25.19
CA GLY A 229 -10.48 22.34 25.29
C GLY A 229 -9.12 22.62 25.92
N GLU A 230 -8.40 23.61 25.39
CA GLU A 230 -7.17 24.13 26.03
C GLU A 230 -7.58 25.09 27.14
N LEU A 231 -7.24 24.78 28.39
CA LEU A 231 -7.46 25.70 29.51
C LEU A 231 -6.46 26.85 29.48
N ILE A 232 -5.21 26.51 29.18
CA ILE A 232 -4.09 27.44 29.07
C ILE A 232 -3.04 26.81 28.15
N ARG A 233 -2.28 27.66 27.44
CA ARG A 233 -1.20 27.24 26.56
C ARG A 233 -0.11 28.31 26.46
N THR A 234 1.07 27.89 26.02
CA THR A 234 2.12 28.79 25.52
C THR A 234 2.02 28.96 24.01
N ASP A 235 2.68 29.98 23.47
CA ASP A 235 3.06 30.01 22.08
C ASP A 235 4.26 29.09 21.80
N PHE A 236 4.50 28.82 20.52
CA PHE A 236 5.67 28.07 20.05
C PHE A 236 6.96 28.88 20.30
N PHE A 237 8.02 28.26 20.82
CA PHE A 237 9.26 28.92 21.26
C PHE A 237 9.10 29.99 22.35
N GLN A 238 8.07 29.89 23.20
CA GLN A 238 7.90 30.79 24.33
C GLN A 238 8.41 30.15 25.64
N PRO A 239 9.42 30.73 26.32
CA PRO A 239 9.77 30.33 27.67
C PRO A 239 8.69 30.81 28.64
N ALA A 240 8.08 29.89 29.38
CA ALA A 240 7.09 30.17 30.41
C ALA A 240 6.87 28.94 31.29
N TYR A 241 6.32 29.16 32.49
CA TYR A 241 5.61 28.13 33.24
C TYR A 241 4.10 28.32 33.09
N LEU A 242 3.35 27.22 33.15
CA LEU A 242 1.88 27.23 33.17
C LEU A 242 1.41 26.75 34.55
N ASP A 243 0.58 27.55 35.21
CA ASP A 243 -0.08 27.18 36.47
C ASP A 243 -1.58 27.00 36.22
N SER A 244 -2.12 25.83 36.60
CA SER A 244 -3.54 25.52 36.43
C SER A 244 -4.01 24.46 37.42
N GLN A 245 -5.13 24.72 38.07
CA GLN A 245 -5.82 23.73 38.89
C GLN A 245 -6.65 22.80 38.02
N VAL A 246 -6.40 21.49 38.13
CA VAL A 246 -7.15 20.45 37.41
C VAL A 246 -7.86 19.51 38.39
N ARG A 247 -8.97 18.92 37.94
CA ARG A 247 -9.70 17.92 38.74
C ARG A 247 -9.22 16.52 38.39
N LEU A 248 -8.84 15.75 39.41
CA LEU A 248 -8.48 14.34 39.24
C LEU A 248 -9.72 13.51 38.89
N LYS A 249 -9.60 12.61 37.90
CA LYS A 249 -10.72 11.78 37.43
C LYS A 249 -10.36 10.30 37.52
N THR A 250 -11.30 9.46 37.94
CA THR A 250 -11.08 8.01 38.10
C THR A 250 -11.96 7.15 37.21
N ARG A 251 -13.03 7.73 36.65
CA ARG A 251 -13.98 7.01 35.78
C ARG A 251 -13.27 6.54 34.51
N LEU A 252 -13.61 5.34 34.05
CA LEU A 252 -13.16 4.80 32.76
C LEU A 252 -14.26 5.00 31.72
N THR A 253 -13.92 5.57 30.57
CA THR A 253 -14.86 5.77 29.45
C THR A 253 -15.17 4.46 28.72
N PRO A 254 -16.29 4.38 27.97
CA PRO A 254 -16.55 3.25 27.08
C PRO A 254 -15.43 3.02 26.07
N ALA A 255 -14.88 4.11 25.50
CA ALA A 255 -13.72 4.08 24.63
C ALA A 255 -12.53 3.38 25.31
N THR A 256 -12.20 3.75 26.55
CA THR A 256 -11.10 3.16 27.32
C THR A 256 -11.33 1.67 27.58
N ARG A 257 -12.54 1.28 27.98
CA ARG A 257 -12.88 -0.09 28.39
C ARG A 257 -13.00 -1.06 27.22
N TRP A 258 -13.70 -0.65 26.16
CA TRP A 258 -14.19 -1.57 25.11
C TRP A 258 -13.61 -1.27 23.72
N GLY A 259 -12.87 -0.17 23.56
CA GLY A 259 -12.29 0.22 22.26
C GLY A 259 -11.56 -0.91 21.54
N PRO A 260 -10.58 -1.59 22.16
CA PRO A 260 -9.86 -2.68 21.51
C PRO A 260 -10.74 -3.87 21.13
N ILE A 261 -11.74 -4.21 21.97
CA ILE A 261 -12.67 -5.30 21.69
C ILE A 261 -13.52 -4.96 20.46
N LEU A 262 -14.07 -3.75 20.41
CA LEU A 262 -14.87 -3.29 19.28
C LEU A 262 -14.05 -3.25 17.99
N GLN A 263 -12.79 -2.80 18.05
CA GLN A 263 -11.87 -2.84 16.90
C GLN A 263 -11.68 -4.26 16.38
N TRP A 264 -11.44 -5.24 17.26
CA TRP A 264 -11.30 -6.65 16.85
C TRP A 264 -12.60 -7.23 16.29
N ILE A 265 -13.76 -6.87 16.84
CA ILE A 265 -15.05 -7.25 16.28
C ILE A 265 -15.20 -6.69 14.85
N LEU A 266 -14.90 -5.41 14.63
CA LEU A 266 -14.97 -4.79 13.31
C LEU A 266 -14.01 -5.44 12.30
N VAL A 267 -12.78 -5.78 12.73
CA VAL A 267 -11.83 -6.53 11.91
C VAL A 267 -12.37 -7.92 11.57
N GLY A 268 -12.94 -8.62 12.55
CA GLY A 268 -13.58 -9.93 12.35
C GLY A 268 -14.76 -9.88 11.40
N VAL A 269 -15.62 -8.87 11.52
CA VAL A 269 -16.76 -8.63 10.62
C VAL A 269 -16.25 -8.34 9.20
N ALA A 270 -15.24 -7.47 9.04
CA ALA A 270 -14.65 -7.18 7.74
C ALA A 270 -14.06 -8.45 7.09
N ALA A 271 -13.33 -9.25 7.86
CA ALA A 271 -12.80 -10.53 7.39
C ALA A 271 -13.92 -11.51 7.00
N ALA A 272 -14.99 -11.60 7.79
CA ALA A 272 -16.15 -12.43 7.49
C ALA A 272 -16.86 -11.97 6.20
N VAL A 273 -17.04 -10.66 6.01
CA VAL A 273 -17.60 -10.10 4.76
C VAL A 273 -16.74 -10.48 3.56
N VAL A 274 -15.41 -10.36 3.69
CA VAL A 274 -14.48 -10.80 2.64
C VAL A 274 -14.63 -12.30 2.36
N LEU A 275 -14.68 -13.15 3.40
CA LEU A 275 -14.84 -14.60 3.23
C LEU A 275 -16.18 -14.98 2.60
N VAL A 276 -17.27 -14.32 2.99
CA VAL A 276 -18.60 -14.52 2.38
C VAL A 276 -18.58 -14.10 0.92
N ALA A 277 -17.98 -12.95 0.60
CA ALA A 277 -17.82 -12.50 -0.78
C ALA A 277 -16.98 -13.48 -1.61
N MET A 278 -15.89 -14.01 -1.05
CA MET A 278 -15.07 -15.06 -1.69
C MET A 278 -15.87 -16.35 -1.92
N ARG A 279 -16.70 -16.76 -0.95
CA ARG A 279 -17.53 -17.97 -1.05
C ARG A 279 -18.67 -17.82 -2.05
N GLN A 280 -19.34 -16.66 -2.08
CA GLN A 280 -20.39 -16.34 -3.05
C GLN A 280 -19.84 -16.24 -4.47
N ASN A 281 -18.59 -15.80 -4.65
CA ASN A 281 -17.89 -15.77 -5.93
C ASN A 281 -17.30 -17.14 -6.37
N GLY A 282 -17.55 -18.23 -5.64
CA GLY A 282 -17.16 -19.58 -6.06
C GLY A 282 -15.68 -19.94 -5.90
N TRP A 283 -14.92 -19.23 -5.06
CA TRP A 283 -13.47 -19.47 -4.88
C TRP A 283 -13.09 -20.59 -3.91
N PHE A 284 -14.02 -21.12 -3.13
CA PHE A 284 -13.73 -22.31 -2.34
C PHE A 284 -13.97 -23.57 -3.20
N PRO A 285 -12.98 -24.47 -3.35
CA PRO A 285 -13.18 -25.74 -4.02
C PRO A 285 -14.34 -26.49 -3.32
N ARG A 286 -15.35 -26.89 -4.10
CA ARG A 286 -16.47 -27.67 -3.55
C ARG A 286 -15.94 -29.01 -3.04
N PRO A 287 -16.27 -29.43 -1.81
CA PRO A 287 -15.93 -30.78 -1.36
C PRO A 287 -16.60 -31.79 -2.30
N ARG A 288 -15.79 -32.73 -2.79
CA ARG A 288 -16.18 -33.78 -3.74
C ARG A 288 -17.22 -34.66 -3.03
N ARG A 289 -18.50 -34.54 -3.42
CA ARG A 289 -19.57 -35.39 -2.90
C ARG A 289 -19.31 -36.81 -3.41
N SER A 290 -19.08 -37.76 -2.51
CA SER A 290 -19.00 -39.19 -2.83
C SER A 290 -20.36 -39.64 -3.38
N GLU A 291 -20.39 -40.11 -4.63
CA GLU A 291 -21.60 -40.71 -5.21
C GLU A 291 -21.94 -42.02 -4.47
N PRO A 292 -23.23 -42.32 -4.24
CA PRO A 292 -23.64 -43.63 -3.73
C PRO A 292 -23.35 -44.68 -4.81
N LYS A 293 -22.74 -45.79 -4.38
CA LYS A 293 -22.41 -46.92 -5.24
C LYS A 293 -23.72 -47.54 -5.76
N GLY A 294 -23.92 -47.51 -7.06
CA GLY A 294 -25.05 -48.15 -7.74
C GLY A 294 -25.09 -49.65 -7.48
N GLU A 295 -26.28 -50.10 -7.14
CA GLU A 295 -26.72 -51.48 -7.03
C GLU A 295 -26.70 -52.09 -8.44
N ASN A 296 -25.80 -53.05 -8.69
CA ASN A 296 -25.83 -53.87 -9.89
C ASN A 296 -26.44 -55.22 -9.52
N ASP A 297 -27.64 -55.39 -10.02
CA ASP A 297 -28.33 -56.65 -10.28
C ASP A 297 -27.52 -57.44 -11.33
N ASP A 298 -27.09 -58.65 -10.99
CA ASP A 298 -26.74 -59.69 -11.96
C ASP A 298 -26.80 -61.05 -11.25
N SER A 299 -27.90 -61.75 -11.50
CA SER A 299 -28.15 -63.16 -11.23
C SER A 299 -27.43 -64.06 -12.25
N ASP A 300 -27.08 -65.26 -11.79
CA ASP A 300 -26.72 -66.49 -12.52
C ASP A 300 -25.28 -66.70 -13.03
N ALA A 301 -24.45 -67.36 -12.19
CA ALA A 301 -23.69 -68.57 -12.54
C ALA A 301 -23.01 -69.22 -11.29
N PRO A 302 -22.77 -70.56 -11.27
CA PRO A 302 -22.80 -71.40 -10.05
C PRO A 302 -21.44 -71.67 -9.37
N PRO A 303 -21.41 -72.33 -8.19
CA PRO A 303 -20.29 -72.29 -7.26
C PRO A 303 -19.27 -73.42 -7.47
N GLY A 304 -18.00 -73.15 -7.15
CA GLY A 304 -16.96 -74.19 -7.17
C GLY A 304 -15.60 -73.80 -6.60
N ARG A 305 -15.39 -74.16 -5.33
CA ARG A 305 -14.16 -74.69 -4.69
C ARG A 305 -12.95 -73.77 -4.41
N SER A 306 -12.88 -73.39 -3.12
CA SER A 306 -11.78 -73.55 -2.15
C SER A 306 -10.49 -74.29 -2.59
N GLU A 307 -9.34 -73.64 -2.38
CA GLU A 307 -8.14 -74.06 -1.58
C GLU A 307 -7.00 -73.06 -1.89
N ALA A 308 -6.49 -72.24 -0.96
CA ALA A 308 -5.59 -72.51 0.18
C ALA A 308 -4.12 -72.84 -0.20
N SER A 309 -3.20 -72.23 0.56
CA SER A 309 -1.71 -72.32 0.53
C SER A 309 -1.03 -71.56 -0.63
N GLY A 310 -0.02 -70.72 -0.44
CA GLY A 310 1.04 -70.65 0.56
C GLY A 310 2.38 -70.62 -0.19
N PRO A 311 3.27 -69.61 0.00
CA PRO A 311 4.49 -69.36 -0.80
C PRO A 311 5.63 -70.31 -0.34
N PRO A 312 6.90 -70.33 -0.87
CA PRO A 312 7.64 -69.15 -1.33
C PRO A 312 8.81 -69.34 -2.34
N ALA A 313 9.51 -68.21 -2.57
CA ALA A 313 10.97 -68.06 -2.55
C ALA A 313 11.85 -68.44 -3.77
N LEU A 314 12.64 -67.42 -4.15
CA LEU A 314 14.07 -67.45 -4.52
C LEU A 314 14.43 -68.10 -5.86
N SER A 315 15.46 -67.71 -6.59
CA SER A 315 16.43 -66.61 -6.56
C SER A 315 17.21 -66.72 -7.87
N GLU A 316 17.87 -65.63 -8.27
CA GLU A 316 19.10 -65.62 -9.09
C GLU A 316 18.98 -66.17 -10.51
N SER A 317 19.75 -65.75 -11.49
CA SER A 317 20.64 -64.63 -11.78
C SER A 317 20.87 -64.79 -13.30
N ASP A 318 21.26 -63.73 -13.99
CA ASP A 318 22.44 -63.77 -14.86
C ASP A 318 22.50 -62.47 -15.66
N ASP A 319 23.62 -61.78 -15.39
CA ASP A 319 24.35 -60.85 -16.25
C ASP A 319 24.48 -61.42 -17.69
N GLU A 320 24.68 -60.69 -18.79
CA GLU A 320 25.30 -59.39 -19.01
C GLU A 320 25.07 -59.00 -20.51
N LEU A 321 25.14 -57.69 -20.79
CA LEU A 321 25.63 -57.05 -22.02
C LEU A 321 24.91 -57.25 -23.39
N ILE A 322 24.36 -56.14 -23.91
CA ILE A 322 24.81 -55.41 -25.12
C ILE A 322 23.74 -54.33 -25.48
N GLN A 323 24.16 -53.05 -25.54
CA GLN A 323 23.47 -51.96 -26.26
C GLN A 323 24.12 -51.80 -27.65
N PRO A 324 23.63 -50.96 -28.60
CA PRO A 324 22.41 -50.11 -28.66
C PRO A 324 21.64 -50.28 -29.99
N GLU A 325 20.53 -49.57 -30.18
CA GLU A 325 20.21 -48.76 -31.38
C GLU A 325 18.73 -48.34 -31.42
N GLN A 326 18.50 -47.26 -32.18
CA GLN A 326 17.35 -46.36 -32.21
C GLN A 326 16.13 -46.95 -32.93
N GLY A 327 14.94 -46.38 -32.67
CA GLY A 327 13.78 -46.58 -33.56
C GLY A 327 12.44 -46.31 -32.89
N GLY A 328 11.69 -45.34 -33.43
CA GLY A 328 10.53 -44.72 -32.80
C GLY A 328 9.27 -45.57 -32.67
N ARG A 329 8.27 -44.98 -31.99
CA ARG A 329 6.89 -45.47 -32.00
C ARG A 329 5.87 -44.34 -32.11
N HIS A 330 5.09 -44.44 -33.18
CA HIS A 330 3.78 -43.82 -33.35
C HIS A 330 2.69 -44.66 -32.63
N SER A 331 1.80 -43.92 -31.95
CA SER A 331 0.32 -44.02 -32.01
C SER A 331 -0.50 -45.08 -31.26
N SER A 332 -1.65 -44.55 -30.79
CA SER A 332 -2.97 -45.15 -30.47
C SER A 332 -3.17 -45.69 -29.04
N GLY A 333 -4.26 -45.39 -28.32
CA GLY A 333 -5.43 -44.57 -28.61
C GLY A 333 -6.49 -44.62 -27.50
N PHE A 334 -7.36 -43.60 -27.50
CA PHE A 334 -8.76 -43.54 -27.05
C PHE A 334 -9.19 -43.70 -25.58
N GLY A 335 -9.97 -42.71 -25.12
CA GLY A 335 -10.89 -42.84 -23.99
C GLY A 335 -11.61 -41.52 -23.62
N ARG A 336 -12.79 -41.30 -24.21
CA ARG A 336 -13.69 -40.13 -24.02
C ARG A 336 -14.19 -39.98 -22.58
N HIS A 337 -14.23 -38.75 -22.04
CA HIS A 337 -15.16 -38.38 -20.98
C HIS A 337 -15.90 -37.06 -21.28
N ARG A 338 -17.21 -37.15 -21.07
CA ARG A 338 -18.29 -36.20 -21.34
C ARG A 338 -18.32 -35.16 -20.21
N ALA A 339 -18.07 -33.88 -20.52
CA ALA A 339 -18.15 -32.79 -19.55
C ALA A 339 -19.52 -32.10 -19.61
N THR A 340 -20.28 -32.21 -18.52
CA THR A 340 -21.49 -31.39 -18.28
C THR A 340 -21.08 -30.01 -17.79
N SER A 341 -21.37 -28.99 -18.60
CA SER A 341 -21.05 -27.57 -18.34
C SER A 341 -21.99 -26.93 -17.32
N ARG A 342 -21.42 -26.10 -16.42
CA ARG A 342 -22.15 -25.01 -15.76
C ARG A 342 -21.25 -23.77 -15.71
N SER A 343 -21.68 -22.74 -16.43
CA SER A 343 -20.93 -21.54 -16.82
C SER A 343 -20.40 -20.72 -15.65
N TYR A 344 -19.07 -20.58 -15.59
CA TYR A 344 -18.44 -19.32 -15.22
C TYR A 344 -18.24 -18.52 -16.50
N MET A 345 -18.29 -17.18 -16.47
CA MET A 345 -17.92 -16.34 -17.61
C MET A 345 -16.42 -16.49 -17.87
N THR A 346 -16.08 -17.58 -18.54
CA THR A 346 -14.80 -17.84 -19.19
C THR A 346 -14.81 -17.04 -20.50
N THR A 347 -13.72 -16.34 -20.72
CA THR A 347 -13.25 -15.84 -22.02
C THR A 347 -13.61 -16.82 -23.13
N GLY A 348 -14.54 -16.45 -24.01
CA GLY A 348 -14.91 -17.30 -25.13
C GLY A 348 -13.68 -17.60 -25.99
N GLN A 349 -13.52 -18.86 -26.42
CA GLN A 349 -12.62 -19.15 -27.53
C GLN A 349 -13.16 -18.44 -28.78
N PRO A 350 -12.33 -17.69 -29.50
CA PRO A 350 -12.78 -17.01 -30.71
C PRO A 350 -13.00 -18.01 -31.84
N ALA A 351 -14.04 -17.77 -32.64
CA ALA A 351 -14.21 -18.45 -33.92
C ALA A 351 -13.11 -17.97 -34.88
N PRO A 352 -12.45 -18.86 -35.66
CA PRO A 352 -11.43 -18.43 -36.60
C PRO A 352 -12.05 -17.51 -37.67
N PRO A 353 -11.44 -16.35 -37.97
CA PRO A 353 -11.97 -15.43 -38.96
C PRO A 353 -11.91 -16.03 -40.37
N ALA A 354 -12.88 -15.64 -41.21
CA ALA A 354 -12.88 -15.96 -42.64
C ALA A 354 -11.62 -15.37 -43.32
N PRO A 355 -11.00 -16.07 -44.27
CA PRO A 355 -9.78 -15.60 -44.93
C PRO A 355 -10.09 -14.37 -45.80
N GLY A 356 -9.51 -13.22 -45.46
CA GLY A 356 -9.51 -12.04 -46.35
C GLY A 356 -9.27 -10.67 -45.69
N ASN A 357 -9.66 -10.48 -44.43
CA ASN A 357 -9.48 -9.20 -43.75
C ASN A 357 -8.96 -9.40 -42.31
N ARG A 358 -7.66 -9.20 -42.10
CA ARG A 358 -7.06 -9.27 -40.76
C ARG A 358 -7.23 -7.91 -40.08
N PRO A 359 -7.82 -7.83 -38.88
CA PRO A 359 -7.89 -6.57 -38.13
C PRO A 359 -6.54 -5.84 -38.03
N SER A 360 -5.41 -6.56 -37.94
CA SER A 360 -4.06 -5.99 -37.89
C SER A 360 -3.55 -5.36 -39.19
N GLN A 361 -4.35 -5.24 -40.26
CA GLN A 361 -3.92 -4.63 -41.52
C GLN A 361 -3.60 -3.13 -41.41
N ARG A 362 -4.27 -2.41 -40.49
CA ARG A 362 -4.06 -0.98 -40.26
C ARG A 362 -3.90 -0.68 -38.78
N VAL A 363 -2.65 -0.72 -38.33
CA VAL A 363 -2.26 -0.55 -36.93
C VAL A 363 -1.65 0.81 -36.70
N LEU A 364 -2.14 1.50 -35.67
CA LEU A 364 -1.50 2.71 -35.13
C LEU A 364 -0.92 2.41 -33.75
N VAL A 365 0.39 2.61 -33.59
CA VAL A 365 1.07 2.57 -32.29
C VAL A 365 1.16 3.98 -31.72
N ILE A 366 0.52 4.20 -30.58
CA ILE A 366 0.49 5.48 -29.88
C ILE A 366 1.57 5.45 -28.80
N ILE A 367 2.48 6.41 -28.87
CA ILE A 367 3.63 6.54 -27.97
C ILE A 367 3.57 7.92 -27.30
N PRO A 368 3.04 8.01 -26.06
CA PRO A 368 3.11 9.24 -25.28
C PRO A 368 4.54 9.56 -24.85
N THR A 369 4.93 10.83 -24.95
CA THR A 369 6.26 11.31 -24.58
C THR A 369 6.19 12.53 -23.65
N PHE A 370 7.05 12.52 -22.63
CA PHE A 370 7.35 13.69 -21.79
C PHE A 370 8.76 13.55 -21.22
N ASN A 371 9.69 14.37 -21.70
CA ASN A 371 11.13 14.25 -21.43
C ASN A 371 11.70 12.88 -21.83
N GLU A 372 11.51 12.50 -23.09
CA GLU A 372 11.91 11.18 -23.62
C GLU A 372 12.89 11.34 -24.81
N ARG A 373 13.63 12.45 -24.89
CA ARG A 373 14.51 12.77 -26.02
C ARG A 373 15.51 11.66 -26.34
N GLU A 374 16.06 11.00 -25.33
CA GLU A 374 17.02 9.91 -25.50
C GLU A 374 16.35 8.59 -25.90
N ASN A 375 15.15 8.32 -25.39
CA ASN A 375 14.46 7.05 -25.57
C ASN A 375 13.70 6.97 -26.90
N LEU A 376 13.10 8.08 -27.34
CA LEU A 376 12.21 8.11 -28.50
C LEU A 376 12.85 7.57 -29.79
N PRO A 377 14.07 7.98 -30.21
CA PRO A 377 14.70 7.46 -31.42
C PRO A 377 15.01 5.97 -31.35
N VAL A 378 15.37 5.47 -30.16
CA VAL A 378 15.69 4.06 -29.95
C VAL A 378 14.44 3.22 -30.10
N ILE A 379 13.33 3.63 -29.48
CA ILE A 379 12.07 2.90 -29.54
C ILE A 379 11.43 2.99 -30.93
N HIS A 380 11.44 4.17 -31.55
CA HIS A 380 10.93 4.35 -32.91
C HIS A 380 11.66 3.43 -33.91
N ARG A 381 12.99 3.41 -33.87
CA ARG A 381 13.80 2.53 -34.73
C ARG A 381 13.52 1.06 -34.47
N ARG A 382 13.48 0.62 -33.21
CA ARG A 382 13.19 -0.80 -32.88
C ARG A 382 11.80 -1.21 -33.32
N LEU A 383 10.80 -0.34 -33.14
CA LEU A 383 9.44 -0.59 -33.56
C LEU A 383 9.31 -0.69 -35.08
N THR A 384 9.87 0.26 -35.82
CA THR A 384 9.78 0.28 -37.28
C THR A 384 10.57 -0.87 -37.93
N GLN A 385 11.64 -1.36 -37.28
CA GLN A 385 12.36 -2.56 -37.69
C GLN A 385 11.58 -3.85 -37.39
N ALA A 386 11.00 -3.96 -36.19
CA ALA A 386 10.27 -5.15 -35.76
C ALA A 386 8.94 -5.32 -36.48
N CYS A 387 8.24 -4.22 -36.74
CA CYS A 387 6.92 -4.22 -37.38
C CYS A 387 6.85 -3.17 -38.50
N PRO A 388 7.41 -3.44 -39.69
CA PRO A 388 7.52 -2.45 -40.77
C PRO A 388 6.20 -2.00 -41.40
N ALA A 389 5.06 -2.58 -41.04
CA ALA A 389 3.75 -2.22 -41.58
C ALA A 389 2.95 -1.28 -40.66
N VAL A 390 3.41 -1.04 -39.43
CA VAL A 390 2.65 -0.20 -38.47
C VAL A 390 2.92 1.28 -38.69
N HIS A 391 1.94 2.09 -38.32
CA HIS A 391 2.05 3.54 -38.23
C HIS A 391 2.32 3.93 -36.78
N VAL A 392 2.99 5.06 -36.55
CA VAL A 392 3.37 5.55 -35.23
C VAL A 392 2.79 6.94 -35.03
N LEU A 393 2.12 7.16 -33.91
CA LEU A 393 1.74 8.48 -33.43
C LEU A 393 2.51 8.79 -32.15
N VAL A 394 3.43 9.74 -32.23
CA VAL A 394 4.09 10.31 -31.05
C VAL A 394 3.19 11.39 -30.47
N VAL A 395 2.80 11.25 -29.20
CA VAL A 395 1.98 12.24 -28.49
C VAL A 395 2.86 12.97 -27.48
N ASP A 396 3.35 14.15 -27.86
CA ASP A 396 4.25 14.96 -27.04
C ASP A 396 3.49 15.90 -26.09
N ASP A 397 3.66 15.70 -24.78
CA ASP A 397 3.03 16.48 -23.71
C ASP A 397 3.79 17.79 -23.40
N SER A 398 4.14 18.55 -24.44
CA SER A 398 4.93 19.80 -24.34
C SER A 398 6.27 19.58 -23.64
N SER A 399 7.08 18.64 -24.14
CA SER A 399 8.37 18.31 -23.52
C SER A 399 9.38 19.48 -23.59
N PRO A 400 9.90 19.98 -22.46
CA PRO A 400 10.89 21.07 -22.46
C PRO A 400 12.30 20.65 -22.91
N ASP A 401 12.61 19.35 -22.96
CA ASP A 401 13.93 18.83 -23.33
C ASP A 401 14.17 18.78 -24.85
N GLY A 402 13.20 19.19 -25.67
CA GLY A 402 13.26 19.10 -27.12
C GLY A 402 12.81 17.75 -27.69
N THR A 403 12.12 16.90 -26.91
CA THR A 403 11.51 15.66 -27.44
C THR A 403 10.53 15.93 -28.58
N GLY A 404 9.73 17.00 -28.48
CA GLY A 404 8.77 17.37 -29.53
C GLY A 404 9.44 17.66 -30.88
N GLN A 405 10.50 18.48 -30.88
CA GLN A 405 11.26 18.79 -32.11
C GLN A 405 11.86 17.53 -32.75
N LEU A 406 12.37 16.62 -31.91
CA LEU A 406 12.90 15.34 -32.37
C LEU A 406 11.80 14.44 -32.95
N ALA A 407 10.59 14.47 -32.39
CA ALA A 407 9.45 13.76 -32.94
C ALA A 407 9.09 14.30 -34.34
N ASP A 408 9.14 15.62 -34.54
CA ASP A 408 8.92 16.24 -35.85
C ASP A 408 9.96 15.80 -36.88
N GLU A 409 11.23 15.75 -36.50
CA GLU A 409 12.31 15.24 -37.35
C GLU A 409 12.06 13.77 -37.77
N LEU A 410 11.63 12.92 -36.83
CA LEU A 410 11.27 11.53 -37.12
C LEU A 410 10.07 11.41 -38.07
N ALA A 411 9.07 12.27 -37.92
CA ALA A 411 7.91 12.29 -38.82
C ALA A 411 8.25 12.81 -40.22
N GLN A 412 9.16 13.76 -40.34
CA GLN A 412 9.68 14.23 -41.63
C GLN A 412 10.51 13.17 -42.35
N ALA A 413 11.24 12.33 -41.60
CA ALA A 413 12.05 11.24 -42.15
C ALA A 413 11.21 10.04 -42.65
N ASP A 414 10.01 9.83 -42.11
CA ASP A 414 9.09 8.74 -42.49
C ASP A 414 7.66 9.27 -42.75
N PRO A 415 7.50 10.12 -43.79
CA PRO A 415 6.25 10.81 -44.06
C PRO A 415 5.15 9.82 -44.46
N GLY A 416 4.01 9.91 -43.77
CA GLY A 416 2.83 9.08 -44.02
C GLY A 416 2.69 7.88 -43.08
N ARG A 417 3.74 7.52 -42.34
CA ARG A 417 3.70 6.44 -41.34
C ARG A 417 4.00 6.92 -39.93
N THR A 418 4.87 7.91 -39.79
CA THR A 418 5.17 8.54 -38.49
C THR A 418 4.45 9.88 -38.40
N HIS A 419 3.73 10.09 -37.31
CA HIS A 419 2.93 11.29 -37.04
C HIS A 419 3.23 11.84 -35.65
N VAL A 420 3.04 13.14 -35.47
CA VAL A 420 3.25 13.82 -34.20
C VAL A 420 2.00 14.59 -33.81
N MET A 421 1.66 14.53 -32.52
CA MET A 421 0.67 15.39 -31.89
C MET A 421 1.33 16.13 -30.73
N HIS A 422 1.41 17.46 -30.82
CA HIS A 422 1.81 18.30 -29.70
C HIS A 422 0.60 18.70 -28.87
N ARG A 423 0.67 18.41 -27.58
CA ARG A 423 -0.33 18.84 -26.58
C ARG A 423 0.21 20.04 -25.81
N THR A 424 -0.69 20.91 -25.36
CA THR A 424 -0.33 22.20 -24.76
C THR A 424 0.05 22.14 -23.28
N ALA A 425 -0.20 21.02 -22.59
CA ALA A 425 0.13 20.82 -21.20
C ALA A 425 0.24 19.34 -20.83
N LYS A 426 1.09 19.02 -19.86
CA LYS A 426 1.24 17.67 -19.29
C LYS A 426 0.08 17.33 -18.36
N ASN A 427 -1.01 16.84 -18.95
CA ASN A 427 -2.23 16.47 -18.22
C ASN A 427 -2.26 14.99 -17.78
N GLY A 428 -1.17 14.25 -18.00
CA GLY A 428 -0.97 12.88 -17.52
C GLY A 428 -1.17 11.81 -18.60
N LEU A 429 -0.64 10.61 -18.33
CA LEU A 429 -0.52 9.51 -19.30
C LEU A 429 -1.86 9.07 -19.92
N GLY A 430 -2.91 8.92 -19.11
CA GLY A 430 -4.23 8.53 -19.62
C GLY A 430 -4.80 9.55 -20.61
N ALA A 431 -4.64 10.85 -20.32
CA ALA A 431 -5.10 11.90 -21.22
C ALA A 431 -4.34 11.94 -22.56
N ALA A 432 -3.07 11.48 -22.58
CA ALA A 432 -2.30 11.36 -23.82
C ALA A 432 -2.80 10.20 -24.68
N TYR A 433 -3.07 9.05 -24.07
CA TYR A 433 -3.67 7.91 -24.77
C TYR A 433 -5.08 8.21 -25.27
N LEU A 434 -5.93 8.87 -24.48
CA LEU A 434 -7.27 9.28 -24.94
C LEU A 434 -7.22 10.21 -26.16
N ALA A 435 -6.30 11.18 -26.16
CA ALA A 435 -6.08 12.05 -27.31
C ALA A 435 -5.57 11.27 -28.53
N GLY A 436 -4.64 10.33 -28.32
CA GLY A 436 -4.13 9.45 -29.37
C GLY A 436 -5.21 8.52 -29.94
N PHE A 437 -6.08 7.97 -29.09
CA PHE A 437 -7.23 7.17 -29.50
C PHE A 437 -8.20 7.99 -30.33
N ALA A 438 -8.58 9.18 -29.88
CA ALA A 438 -9.45 10.06 -30.66
C ALA A 438 -8.87 10.36 -32.05
N TRP A 439 -7.56 10.64 -32.12
CA TRP A 439 -6.88 10.89 -33.39
C TRP A 439 -6.86 9.66 -34.30
N GLY A 440 -6.59 8.47 -33.76
CA GLY A 440 -6.60 7.22 -34.51
C GLY A 440 -8.01 6.83 -34.97
N LEU A 441 -9.01 7.01 -34.12
CA LEU A 441 -10.42 6.75 -34.42
C LEU A 441 -10.98 7.69 -35.49
N SER A 442 -10.50 8.93 -35.57
CA SER A 442 -10.87 9.86 -36.67
C SER A 442 -10.29 9.48 -38.04
N ARG A 443 -9.46 8.43 -38.12
CA ARG A 443 -8.78 7.94 -39.33
C ARG A 443 -9.13 6.48 -39.58
N GLU A 444 -8.60 5.89 -40.64
CA GLU A 444 -8.96 4.52 -41.05
C GLU A 444 -8.10 3.42 -40.40
N TYR A 445 -7.77 3.53 -39.10
CA TYR A 445 -7.03 2.50 -38.36
C TYR A 445 -7.98 1.47 -37.74
N SER A 446 -7.73 0.17 -37.92
CA SER A 446 -8.56 -0.91 -37.37
C SER A 446 -8.07 -1.37 -35.99
N VAL A 447 -6.80 -1.15 -35.67
CA VAL A 447 -6.20 -1.49 -34.38
C VAL A 447 -5.38 -0.32 -33.84
N LEU A 448 -5.59 0.02 -32.57
CA LEU A 448 -4.89 1.07 -31.86
C LEU A 448 -4.09 0.44 -30.71
N VAL A 449 -2.79 0.72 -30.67
CA VAL A 449 -1.84 0.09 -29.75
C VAL A 449 -1.31 1.14 -28.78
N GLU A 450 -1.32 0.80 -27.50
CA GLU A 450 -0.63 1.56 -26.45
C GLU A 450 0.78 1.01 -26.26
N MET A 451 1.79 1.87 -26.28
CA MET A 451 3.16 1.50 -25.97
C MET A 451 3.94 2.68 -25.37
N ASP A 452 4.47 2.49 -24.17
CA ASP A 452 5.26 3.51 -23.48
C ASP A 452 6.64 3.72 -24.16
N ALA A 453 7.14 4.95 -24.11
CA ALA A 453 8.42 5.34 -24.73
C ALA A 453 9.67 4.91 -23.93
N ASP A 454 9.52 4.37 -22.71
CA ASP A 454 10.63 4.15 -21.76
C ASP A 454 11.43 2.85 -21.99
N GLY A 455 11.07 2.08 -23.02
CA GLY A 455 11.73 0.82 -23.39
C GLY A 455 11.46 -0.37 -22.48
N SER A 456 10.56 -0.24 -21.49
CA SER A 456 10.14 -1.37 -20.68
C SER A 456 9.31 -2.40 -21.45
N HIS A 457 8.65 -1.96 -22.53
CA HIS A 457 7.93 -2.82 -23.47
C HIS A 457 8.77 -3.06 -24.72
N ALA A 458 9.04 -4.33 -25.03
CA ALA A 458 9.81 -4.71 -26.21
C ALA A 458 8.97 -4.58 -27.49
N PRO A 459 9.35 -3.71 -28.45
CA PRO A 459 8.63 -3.59 -29.72
C PRO A 459 8.58 -4.91 -30.51
N GLU A 460 9.60 -5.76 -30.34
CA GLU A 460 9.71 -7.07 -30.99
C GLU A 460 8.61 -8.05 -30.54
N GLN A 461 7.90 -7.75 -29.45
CA GLN A 461 6.80 -8.56 -28.95
C GLN A 461 5.42 -8.06 -29.45
N LEU A 462 5.35 -6.94 -30.19
CA LEU A 462 4.09 -6.37 -30.70
C LEU A 462 3.29 -7.36 -31.52
N GLN A 463 3.97 -8.12 -32.38
CA GLN A 463 3.32 -9.08 -33.28
C GLN A 463 2.47 -10.08 -32.51
N ARG A 464 2.87 -10.47 -31.30
CA ARG A 464 2.07 -11.41 -30.47
C ARG A 464 0.74 -10.83 -30.04
N LEU A 465 0.67 -9.52 -29.78
CA LEU A 465 -0.58 -8.84 -29.44
C LEU A 465 -1.47 -8.74 -30.70
N LEU A 466 -0.87 -8.41 -31.85
CA LEU A 466 -1.59 -8.34 -33.13
C LEU A 466 -2.16 -9.70 -33.54
N ASP A 467 -1.39 -10.78 -33.37
CA ASP A 467 -1.83 -12.14 -33.64
C ASP A 467 -3.03 -12.53 -32.76
N ALA A 468 -3.04 -12.09 -31.50
CA ALA A 468 -4.18 -12.32 -30.59
C ALA A 468 -5.43 -11.54 -31.02
N VAL A 469 -5.26 -10.31 -31.51
CA VAL A 469 -6.35 -9.51 -32.07
C VAL A 469 -6.90 -10.14 -33.36
N ASP A 470 -6.02 -10.57 -34.26
CA ASP A 470 -6.39 -11.28 -35.48
C ASP A 470 -7.06 -12.62 -35.19
N ALA A 471 -6.68 -13.28 -34.10
CA ALA A 471 -7.34 -14.49 -33.63
C ALA A 471 -8.71 -14.22 -33.02
N GLY A 472 -9.14 -12.96 -32.84
CA GLY A 472 -10.49 -12.59 -32.39
C GLY A 472 -10.54 -11.91 -31.01
N ALA A 473 -9.43 -11.46 -30.44
CA ALA A 473 -9.44 -10.61 -29.26
C ALA A 473 -9.87 -9.17 -29.62
N ASP A 474 -10.77 -8.59 -28.84
CA ASP A 474 -11.14 -7.18 -28.95
C ASP A 474 -10.14 -6.27 -28.21
N LEU A 475 -9.51 -6.82 -27.17
CA LEU A 475 -8.36 -6.25 -26.47
C LEU A 475 -7.32 -7.34 -26.18
N ALA A 476 -6.11 -7.18 -26.69
CA ALA A 476 -4.95 -7.97 -26.29
C ALA A 476 -4.08 -7.19 -25.29
N ILE A 477 -3.74 -7.80 -24.16
CA ILE A 477 -2.89 -7.21 -23.11
C ILE A 477 -1.59 -8.00 -23.02
N GLY A 478 -0.45 -7.33 -23.18
CA GLY A 478 0.85 -7.90 -22.87
C GLY A 478 0.99 -8.11 -21.36
N SER A 479 0.94 -9.37 -20.93
CA SER A 479 0.88 -9.76 -19.52
C SER A 479 2.18 -10.37 -19.01
N ARG A 480 2.60 -9.90 -17.84
CA ARG A 480 3.77 -10.40 -17.08
C ARG A 480 3.43 -11.62 -16.23
N TYR A 481 2.15 -11.90 -16.01
CA TYR A 481 1.67 -12.84 -14.98
C TYR A 481 0.91 -14.05 -15.54
N VAL A 482 0.95 -14.24 -16.86
CA VAL A 482 0.54 -15.47 -17.54
C VAL A 482 1.73 -16.39 -17.84
N ALA A 483 1.46 -17.66 -18.17
CA ALA A 483 2.51 -18.61 -18.53
C ALA A 483 3.37 -18.09 -19.69
N GLY A 484 4.69 -18.04 -19.50
CA GLY A 484 5.65 -17.48 -20.47
C GLY A 484 5.90 -15.98 -20.32
N GLY A 485 5.10 -15.25 -19.52
CA GLY A 485 5.36 -13.87 -19.16
C GLY A 485 6.49 -13.75 -18.13
N THR A 486 7.36 -12.76 -18.28
CA THR A 486 8.51 -12.59 -17.38
C THR A 486 8.79 -11.13 -17.07
N VAL A 487 9.43 -10.90 -15.92
CA VAL A 487 9.91 -9.58 -15.49
C VAL A 487 11.41 -9.66 -15.30
N ARG A 488 12.16 -8.72 -15.88
CA ARG A 488 13.62 -8.64 -15.76
C ARG A 488 14.03 -7.37 -15.01
N ASN A 489 15.09 -7.50 -14.21
CA ASN A 489 15.72 -6.41 -13.47
C ASN A 489 14.81 -5.69 -12.46
N TRP A 490 13.71 -6.31 -11.98
CA TRP A 490 12.87 -5.69 -10.96
C TRP A 490 13.34 -6.01 -9.53
N PRO A 491 13.34 -5.02 -8.62
CA PRO A 491 13.41 -5.29 -7.20
C PRO A 491 12.23 -6.17 -6.76
N TRP A 492 12.48 -7.21 -5.95
CA TRP A 492 11.45 -8.15 -5.50
C TRP A 492 10.24 -7.46 -4.83
N ARG A 493 10.46 -6.33 -4.15
CA ARG A 493 9.39 -5.52 -3.53
C ARG A 493 8.41 -4.96 -4.56
N ARG A 494 8.92 -4.51 -5.72
CA ARG A 494 8.11 -4.01 -6.84
C ARG A 494 7.29 -5.13 -7.46
N LEU A 495 7.87 -6.33 -7.56
CA LEU A 495 7.17 -7.52 -8.02
C LEU A 495 6.01 -7.90 -7.09
N VAL A 496 6.24 -7.91 -5.77
CA VAL A 496 5.19 -8.18 -4.77
C VAL A 496 4.09 -7.13 -4.85
N LEU A 497 4.44 -5.84 -4.83
CA LEU A 497 3.47 -4.74 -4.93
C LEU A 497 2.58 -4.88 -6.17
N SER A 498 3.20 -5.10 -7.34
CA SER A 498 2.47 -5.24 -8.61
C SER A 498 1.58 -6.47 -8.64
N LYS A 499 2.07 -7.64 -8.17
CA LYS A 499 1.23 -8.86 -8.07
C LYS A 499 0.04 -8.65 -7.13
N THR A 500 0.25 -8.01 -5.98
CA THR A 500 -0.82 -7.73 -5.02
C THR A 500 -1.83 -6.74 -5.58
N ALA A 501 -1.39 -5.66 -6.24
CA ALA A 501 -2.28 -4.67 -6.85
C ALA A 501 -3.14 -5.27 -7.98
N ASN A 502 -2.53 -6.08 -8.86
CA ASN A 502 -3.25 -6.78 -9.93
C ASN A 502 -4.22 -7.82 -9.34
N THR A 503 -3.79 -8.60 -8.34
CA THR A 503 -4.66 -9.54 -7.64
C THR A 503 -5.86 -8.81 -7.06
N TYR A 504 -5.63 -7.79 -6.22
CA TYR A 504 -6.67 -6.96 -5.62
C TYR A 504 -7.67 -6.44 -6.65
N SER A 505 -7.18 -5.84 -7.74
CA SER A 505 -8.03 -5.25 -8.79
C SER A 505 -8.88 -6.30 -9.48
N ARG A 506 -8.29 -7.45 -9.81
CA ARG A 506 -9.00 -8.60 -10.38
C ARG A 506 -10.09 -9.12 -9.44
N LEU A 507 -9.79 -9.23 -8.14
CA LEU A 507 -10.75 -9.67 -7.11
C LEU A 507 -11.89 -8.66 -6.94
N ALA A 508 -11.54 -7.37 -6.83
CA ALA A 508 -12.46 -6.28 -6.60
C ALA A 508 -13.43 -6.11 -7.78
N LEU A 509 -12.95 -6.19 -9.01
CA LEU A 509 -13.78 -6.02 -10.22
C LEU A 509 -14.46 -7.32 -10.67
N GLY A 510 -14.00 -8.48 -10.18
CA GLY A 510 -14.55 -9.78 -10.56
C GLY A 510 -14.29 -10.14 -12.02
N ILE A 511 -13.11 -9.77 -12.55
CA ILE A 511 -12.70 -10.06 -13.93
C ILE A 511 -11.58 -11.11 -13.95
N GLY A 512 -11.35 -11.78 -15.08
CA GLY A 512 -10.39 -12.88 -15.22
C GLY A 512 -8.94 -12.49 -15.56
N ILE A 513 -8.61 -11.20 -15.53
CA ILE A 513 -7.35 -10.65 -16.07
C ILE A 513 -6.24 -10.60 -15.01
N HIS A 514 -5.10 -11.23 -15.27
CA HIS A 514 -3.98 -11.36 -14.34
C HIS A 514 -3.07 -10.12 -14.32
N ASP A 515 -2.96 -9.39 -15.42
CA ASP A 515 -2.13 -8.18 -15.53
C ASP A 515 -2.91 -6.95 -16.03
N ILE A 516 -3.91 -6.54 -15.25
CA ILE A 516 -4.81 -5.42 -15.54
C ILE A 516 -4.11 -4.05 -15.54
N THR A 517 -2.86 -3.96 -15.07
CA THR A 517 -2.09 -2.70 -15.01
C THR A 517 -1.03 -2.56 -16.09
N ALA A 518 -0.84 -3.58 -16.95
CA ALA A 518 0.12 -3.50 -18.04
C ALA A 518 -0.30 -2.47 -19.09
N GLY A 519 0.68 -1.69 -19.60
CA GLY A 519 0.47 -0.62 -20.58
C GLY A 519 0.74 -1.00 -22.03
N TYR A 520 1.09 -2.26 -22.32
CA TYR A 520 1.26 -2.74 -23.69
C TYR A 520 0.00 -3.43 -24.15
N ARG A 521 -0.79 -2.74 -24.98
CA ARG A 521 -2.15 -3.17 -25.31
C ARG A 521 -2.45 -2.95 -26.78
N ALA A 522 -3.22 -3.84 -27.38
CA ALA A 522 -3.76 -3.66 -28.71
C ALA A 522 -5.29 -3.74 -28.64
N TYR A 523 -5.94 -2.65 -29.00
CA TYR A 523 -7.39 -2.52 -29.02
C TYR A 523 -7.89 -2.59 -30.46
N ARG A 524 -8.96 -3.36 -30.67
CA ARG A 524 -9.78 -3.19 -31.86
C ARG A 524 -10.52 -1.86 -31.80
N ARG A 525 -10.64 -1.19 -32.94
CA ARG A 525 -11.41 0.04 -33.10
C ARG A 525 -12.79 -0.07 -32.43
N GLU A 526 -13.52 -1.14 -32.73
CA GLU A 526 -14.90 -1.29 -32.31
C GLU A 526 -15.04 -1.37 -30.78
N ALA A 527 -14.02 -1.89 -30.10
CA ALA A 527 -13.97 -1.90 -28.64
C ALA A 527 -13.78 -0.49 -28.06
N LEU A 528 -12.91 0.33 -28.67
CA LEU A 528 -12.69 1.72 -28.25
C LEU A 528 -13.88 2.64 -28.55
N GLU A 529 -14.59 2.42 -29.66
CA GLU A 529 -15.78 3.19 -30.02
C GLU A 529 -16.98 2.89 -29.11
N ALA A 530 -17.05 1.67 -28.58
CA ALA A 530 -18.15 1.23 -27.72
C ALA A 530 -17.95 1.55 -26.23
N ILE A 531 -16.71 1.76 -25.77
CA ILE A 531 -16.46 2.18 -24.40
C ILE A 531 -16.56 3.71 -24.30
N ASP A 532 -17.25 4.19 -23.28
CA ASP A 532 -17.32 5.63 -22.98
C ASP A 532 -15.91 6.13 -22.58
N LEU A 533 -15.22 6.79 -23.50
CA LEU A 533 -13.90 7.38 -23.30
C LEU A 533 -13.97 8.75 -22.60
N ASP A 534 -15.09 9.47 -22.72
CA ASP A 534 -15.29 10.80 -22.15
C ASP A 534 -15.54 10.74 -20.63
N GLY A 535 -16.11 9.65 -20.13
CA GLY A 535 -16.30 9.40 -18.70
C GLY A 535 -15.06 8.90 -17.94
N VAL A 536 -13.87 8.85 -18.56
CA VAL A 536 -12.63 8.36 -17.92
C VAL A 536 -11.98 9.47 -17.07
N ASP A 537 -12.41 9.60 -15.81
CA ASP A 537 -11.90 10.60 -14.85
C ASP A 537 -10.66 10.12 -14.05
N SER A 538 -9.82 9.26 -14.62
CA SER A 538 -8.73 8.58 -13.90
C SER A 538 -7.34 9.12 -14.25
N LYS A 539 -6.63 9.70 -13.28
CA LYS A 539 -5.23 10.14 -13.44
C LYS A 539 -4.26 8.97 -13.24
N GLY A 540 -3.23 8.88 -14.10
CA GLY A 540 -2.18 7.85 -14.01
C GLY A 540 -2.70 6.41 -14.25
N TYR A 541 -1.95 5.38 -13.82
CA TYR A 541 -2.22 3.96 -14.12
C TYR A 541 -3.62 3.41 -13.76
N CYS A 542 -4.44 4.14 -13.00
CA CYS A 542 -5.84 3.79 -12.78
C CYS A 542 -6.66 3.79 -14.09
N PHE A 543 -6.27 4.57 -15.10
CA PHE A 543 -6.93 4.58 -16.41
C PHE A 543 -6.87 3.21 -17.10
N GLN A 544 -5.75 2.50 -16.96
CA GLN A 544 -5.57 1.17 -17.56
C GLN A 544 -6.55 0.15 -16.96
N ILE A 545 -6.79 0.25 -15.65
CA ILE A 545 -7.76 -0.59 -14.95
C ILE A 545 -9.18 -0.26 -15.40
N ASP A 546 -9.51 1.02 -15.51
CA ASP A 546 -10.82 1.50 -15.97
C ASP A 546 -11.14 1.00 -17.39
N LEU A 547 -10.22 1.20 -18.34
CA LEU A 547 -10.43 0.76 -19.73
C LEU A 547 -10.61 -0.76 -19.85
N THR A 548 -9.80 -1.56 -19.15
CA THR A 548 -10.01 -3.03 -19.15
C THR A 548 -11.36 -3.39 -18.56
N TRP A 549 -11.75 -2.75 -17.45
CA TRP A 549 -13.03 -3.02 -16.81
C TRP A 549 -14.22 -2.63 -17.70
N ARG A 550 -14.18 -1.49 -18.36
CA ARG A 550 -15.20 -1.05 -19.34
C ARG A 550 -15.27 -2.00 -20.53
N THR A 551 -14.12 -2.45 -21.04
CA THR A 551 -14.06 -3.42 -22.14
C THR A 551 -14.77 -4.72 -21.76
N VAL A 552 -14.41 -5.31 -20.61
CA VAL A 552 -15.04 -6.54 -20.10
C VAL A 552 -16.52 -6.33 -19.78
N SER A 553 -16.89 -5.17 -19.22
CA SER A 553 -18.28 -4.88 -18.83
C SER A 553 -19.22 -4.70 -20.02
N ASN A 554 -18.69 -4.28 -21.18
CA ASN A 554 -19.41 -4.24 -22.45
C ASN A 554 -19.43 -5.60 -23.18
N GLY A 555 -18.87 -6.66 -22.59
CA GLY A 555 -18.92 -8.02 -23.12
C GLY A 555 -17.87 -8.35 -24.18
N PHE A 556 -16.88 -7.48 -24.38
CA PHE A 556 -15.78 -7.70 -25.32
C PHE A 556 -14.78 -8.76 -24.83
N VAL A 557 -14.12 -9.42 -25.78
CA VAL A 557 -13.14 -10.47 -25.51
C VAL A 557 -11.77 -9.87 -25.21
N VAL A 558 -11.28 -10.11 -23.99
CA VAL A 558 -9.94 -9.69 -23.55
C VAL A 558 -9.02 -10.90 -23.43
N THR A 559 -7.86 -10.83 -24.09
CA THR A 559 -6.85 -11.91 -24.11
C THR A 559 -5.51 -11.42 -23.57
N GLU A 560 -4.90 -12.19 -22.67
CA GLU A 560 -3.57 -11.92 -22.15
C GLU A 560 -2.49 -12.66 -22.93
N VAL A 561 -1.46 -11.94 -23.39
CA VAL A 561 -0.36 -12.45 -24.20
C VAL A 561 0.94 -12.35 -23.41
N PRO A 562 1.77 -13.40 -23.32
CA PRO A 562 3.01 -13.36 -22.54
C PRO A 562 4.04 -12.39 -23.15
N ILE A 563 4.48 -11.42 -22.34
CA ILE A 563 5.56 -10.47 -22.67
C ILE A 563 6.69 -10.51 -21.65
N THR A 564 7.83 -9.94 -22.05
CA THR A 564 8.96 -9.67 -21.15
C THR A 564 8.96 -8.20 -20.81
N PHE A 565 8.82 -7.87 -19.53
CA PHE A 565 8.89 -6.50 -19.04
C PHE A 565 10.25 -6.27 -18.37
N THR A 566 11.06 -5.38 -18.92
CA THR A 566 12.38 -5.05 -18.36
C THR A 566 12.30 -3.72 -17.62
N GLU A 567 12.95 -3.58 -16.46
CA GLU A 567 13.10 -2.26 -15.83
C GLU A 567 13.78 -1.29 -16.81
N ARG A 568 13.20 -0.11 -17.00
CA ARG A 568 13.79 0.95 -17.85
C ARG A 568 15.26 1.18 -17.51
N GLU A 569 16.06 1.46 -18.53
CA GLU A 569 17.49 1.72 -18.37
C GLU A 569 17.76 3.20 -18.03
N LEU A 570 16.83 4.11 -18.33
CA LEU A 570 16.94 5.56 -18.13
C LEU A 570 15.65 6.15 -17.52
N GLY A 571 15.77 7.03 -16.52
CA GLY A 571 14.66 7.80 -15.91
C GLY A 571 14.12 7.32 -14.54
N VAL A 572 13.47 8.23 -13.78
CA VAL A 572 12.94 8.01 -12.40
C VAL A 572 11.43 7.73 -12.40
N SER A 573 10.93 6.96 -11.42
CA SER A 573 9.52 6.51 -11.38
C SER A 573 8.59 7.66 -11.08
N LYS A 574 7.64 7.92 -11.98
CA LYS A 574 6.66 9.01 -11.87
C LYS A 574 5.46 8.63 -10.96
N MET A 575 5.51 7.50 -10.24
CA MET A 575 4.45 7.04 -9.31
C MET A 575 4.55 7.70 -7.93
N SER A 576 3.47 8.35 -7.48
CA SER A 576 3.32 8.89 -6.11
C SER A 576 2.33 8.06 -5.27
N GLY A 577 2.46 8.10 -3.93
CA GLY A 577 1.56 7.39 -3.01
C GLY A 577 0.10 7.87 -3.06
N SER A 578 -0.15 9.12 -3.44
CA SER A 578 -1.51 9.67 -3.63
C SER A 578 -2.25 8.95 -4.76
N ASN A 579 -1.55 8.66 -5.87
CA ASN A 579 -2.13 8.01 -7.05
C ASN A 579 -2.51 6.54 -6.75
N ILE A 580 -1.77 5.88 -5.86
CA ILE A 580 -2.06 4.51 -5.42
C ILE A 580 -3.36 4.47 -4.60
N ARG A 581 -3.53 5.41 -3.66
CA ARG A 581 -4.74 5.49 -2.82
C ARG A 581 -5.99 5.77 -3.65
N GLU A 582 -5.91 6.69 -4.60
CA GLU A 582 -7.01 7.00 -5.52
C GLU A 582 -7.45 5.77 -6.32
N ALA A 583 -6.49 5.04 -6.89
CA ALA A 583 -6.75 3.83 -7.65
C ALA A 583 -7.46 2.76 -6.79
N LEU A 584 -7.02 2.53 -5.55
CA LEU A 584 -7.65 1.56 -4.65
C LEU A 584 -9.12 1.90 -4.36
N VAL A 585 -9.43 3.17 -4.09
CA VAL A 585 -10.80 3.61 -3.78
C VAL A 585 -11.72 3.48 -5.01
N LYS A 586 -11.25 3.90 -6.19
CA LYS A 586 -12.03 3.80 -7.44
C LYS A 586 -12.32 2.35 -7.80
N VAL A 587 -11.31 1.48 -7.72
CA VAL A 587 -11.45 0.04 -7.98
C VAL A 587 -12.44 -0.63 -7.02
N ALA A 588 -12.40 -0.28 -5.72
CA ALA A 588 -13.39 -0.76 -4.76
C ALA A 588 -14.80 -0.32 -5.12
N ARG A 589 -14.98 0.97 -5.45
CA ARG A 589 -16.26 1.56 -5.82
C ARG A 589 -16.86 0.90 -7.06
N TRP A 590 -16.10 0.79 -8.16
CA TRP A 590 -16.55 0.11 -9.39
C TRP A 590 -16.88 -1.36 -9.14
N GLY A 591 -16.09 -2.03 -8.30
CA GLY A 591 -16.38 -3.40 -7.88
C GLY A 591 -17.71 -3.54 -7.14
N ILE A 592 -18.09 -2.55 -6.31
CA ILE A 592 -19.36 -2.53 -5.59
C ILE A 592 -20.50 -2.20 -6.55
N GLU A 593 -20.39 -1.09 -7.29
CA GLU A 593 -21.40 -0.63 -8.26
C GLU A 593 -21.71 -1.71 -9.33
N GLY A 594 -20.66 -2.35 -9.87
CA GLY A 594 -20.80 -3.43 -10.85
C GLY A 594 -21.44 -4.71 -10.30
N ARG A 595 -21.36 -4.96 -8.98
CA ARG A 595 -22.07 -6.08 -8.34
C ARG A 595 -23.54 -5.75 -8.05
N LEU A 596 -23.82 -4.50 -7.71
CA LEU A 596 -25.18 -4.01 -7.49
C LEU A 596 -25.98 -3.99 -8.80
N SER A 597 -25.42 -3.46 -9.90
CA SER A 597 -26.09 -3.40 -11.20
C SER A 597 -26.32 -4.76 -11.87
N ARG A 598 -25.45 -5.76 -11.61
CA ARG A 598 -25.65 -7.16 -12.03
C ARG A 598 -26.84 -7.83 -11.34
N SER A 599 -27.19 -7.36 -10.13
CA SER A 599 -28.34 -7.87 -9.38
C SER A 599 -29.67 -7.40 -9.97
N ASP A 600 -29.67 -6.22 -10.61
CA ASP A 600 -30.84 -5.63 -11.28
C ASP A 600 -31.03 -6.18 -12.71
N HIS A 601 -29.95 -6.40 -13.47
CA HIS A 601 -30.03 -7.00 -14.83
C HIS A 601 -30.40 -8.49 -14.83
N ALA A 602 -30.13 -9.22 -13.74
CA ALA A 602 -30.60 -10.59 -13.58
C ALA A 602 -32.13 -10.69 -13.33
N ARG A 603 -32.78 -9.58 -12.95
CA ARG A 603 -34.24 -9.48 -12.75
C ARG A 603 -34.99 -8.92 -13.95
N ALA A 604 -34.31 -8.25 -14.88
CA ALA A 604 -34.90 -7.66 -16.08
C ALA A 604 -34.25 -8.22 -17.35
N ARG A 605 -34.78 -9.35 -17.85
CA ARG A 605 -34.58 -9.77 -19.24
C ARG A 605 -35.93 -9.96 -19.92
N PRO A 606 -36.29 -9.13 -20.91
CA PRO A 606 -37.17 -9.54 -21.98
C PRO A 606 -36.36 -10.36 -23.00
N ASP A 607 -36.93 -11.46 -23.48
CA ASP A 607 -36.39 -12.23 -24.60
C ASP A 607 -36.31 -11.36 -25.87
N ILE A 608 -35.09 -11.07 -26.33
CA ILE A 608 -34.87 -10.55 -27.68
C ILE A 608 -34.35 -11.71 -28.52
N ALA A 609 -35.24 -12.24 -29.35
CA ALA A 609 -34.93 -13.22 -30.39
C ALA A 609 -33.96 -12.61 -31.41
N ARG A 610 -32.93 -13.39 -31.78
CA ARG A 610 -32.03 -13.08 -32.90
C ARG A 610 -32.81 -13.21 -34.23
N PRO A 611 -32.62 -12.31 -35.20
CA PRO A 611 -33.23 -12.47 -36.52
C PRO A 611 -32.64 -13.69 -37.23
N GLY A 612 -33.52 -14.63 -37.58
CA GLY A 612 -33.19 -15.85 -38.30
C GLY A 612 -32.88 -15.58 -39.77
N ALA A 613 -31.96 -16.39 -40.30
CA ALA A 613 -31.58 -16.47 -41.69
C ALA A 613 -32.80 -16.64 -42.61
N GLY A 614 -33.04 -15.66 -43.49
CA GLY A 614 -33.98 -15.77 -44.60
C GLY A 614 -33.41 -16.67 -45.68
N GLY A 615 -33.73 -17.95 -45.63
CA GLY A 615 -33.57 -18.88 -46.75
C GLY A 615 -34.63 -18.61 -47.80
N SER A 616 -34.20 -18.26 -49.01
CA SER A 616 -35.02 -18.16 -50.21
C SER A 616 -35.74 -19.49 -50.49
N ARG A 617 -37.07 -19.48 -50.42
CA ARG A 617 -37.91 -20.46 -51.13
C ARG A 617 -38.69 -19.75 -52.23
N VAL A 618 -38.36 -20.15 -53.45
CA VAL A 618 -39.10 -19.92 -54.68
C VAL A 618 -40.54 -20.42 -54.50
N SER A 619 -41.52 -19.55 -54.72
CA SER A 619 -42.91 -19.94 -54.94
C SER A 619 -43.27 -19.65 -56.40
N ARG A 620 -43.64 -20.72 -57.11
CA ARG A 620 -44.25 -20.68 -58.43
C ARG A 620 -45.53 -19.84 -58.38
N ALA A 621 -45.68 -18.96 -59.37
CA ALA A 621 -46.95 -18.42 -59.76
C ALA A 621 -47.77 -19.53 -60.42
N ASP A 622 -49.03 -19.68 -59.98
CA ASP A 622 -50.10 -20.19 -60.81
C ASP A 622 -51.25 -19.19 -60.78
N VAL A 623 -51.85 -19.07 -61.96
CA VAL A 623 -52.80 -18.09 -62.47
C VAL A 623 -54.23 -18.47 -62.07
N THR A 624 -55.05 -17.47 -61.74
CA THR A 624 -56.53 -17.33 -61.88
C THR A 624 -56.95 -16.17 -60.96
N GLU A 625 -57.68 -15.12 -61.33
CA GLU A 625 -58.42 -14.68 -62.52
C GLU A 625 -57.98 -13.29 -62.98
#